data_AF-A0A2X0XLP7-F1
#
_entry.id   AF-A0A2X0XLP7-F1
#
_cell.length_a   1.000
_cell.length_b   1.000
_cell.length_c   1.000
_cell.angle_alpha   90.00
_cell.angle_beta   90.00
_cell.angle_gamma   90.00
#
_symmetry.space_group_name_H-M   'P 1'
#
loop_
_entity.id
_entity.type
_entity.pdbx_description
1 polymer ?
#
loop_
_entity_poly.entity_id
_entity_poly.type
_entity_poly.pdbx_seq_one_letter_code
_entity_poly.pdbx_strand_id
1 'polypeptide(L)'
;MNVFDMASETLQKAIKAVVDGIKTTTDTTKTSVDNIQSNTNTMNSNINTLNANVGTLLNGRVVKSVQRGTRIMTSHNLSAPVEEWVTISPVAMNKSLVFATFDFPRGGASDQFYELSSSIEATNALKFRMYMWNPPSGTTYTAQISWQVIEFY
;
A
#
# COMPACT_ATOMS: atom_id res chain seq x y z
N MET A 1 2.72 -79.63 31.31
CA MET A 1 2.23 -78.23 31.40
C MET A 1 0.73 -78.31 31.65
N ASN A 2 0.22 -77.69 32.71
CA ASN A 2 -1.23 -77.75 32.98
C ASN A 2 -1.96 -76.71 32.09
N VAL A 3 -3.28 -76.83 31.95
CA VAL A 3 -4.10 -75.94 31.11
C VAL A 3 -4.05 -74.48 31.56
N PHE A 4 -3.91 -74.23 32.86
CA PHE A 4 -3.75 -72.89 33.43
C PHE A 4 -2.40 -72.25 33.07
N ASP A 5 -1.31 -73.03 33.04
CA ASP A 5 0.02 -72.55 32.64
C ASP A 5 0.01 -72.10 31.17
N MET A 6 -0.63 -72.90 30.30
CA MET A 6 -0.77 -72.57 28.87
C MET A 6 -1.62 -71.31 28.67
N ALA A 7 -2.76 -71.21 29.37
CA ALA A 7 -3.62 -70.03 29.30
C ALA A 7 -2.91 -68.76 29.79
N SER A 8 -2.13 -68.88 30.87
CA SER A 8 -1.30 -67.79 31.41
C SER A 8 -0.24 -67.34 30.40
N GLU A 9 0.48 -68.28 29.77
CA GLU A 9 1.49 -67.95 28.76
C GLU A 9 0.87 -67.27 27.53
N THR A 10 -0.28 -67.77 27.05
CA THR A 10 -1.03 -67.14 25.95
C THR A 10 -1.44 -65.72 26.31
N LEU A 11 -1.97 -65.50 27.51
CA LEU A 11 -2.37 -64.17 27.97
C LEU A 11 -1.17 -63.23 28.07
N GLN A 12 -0.04 -63.68 28.62
CA GLN A 12 1.19 -62.90 28.71
C GLN A 12 1.71 -62.49 27.32
N LYS A 13 1.70 -63.41 26.35
CA LYS A 13 2.07 -63.11 24.96
C LYS A 13 1.14 -62.07 24.32
N ALA A 14 -0.17 -62.19 24.54
CA ALA A 14 -1.15 -61.23 24.05
C ALA A 14 -0.95 -59.84 24.67
N ILE A 15 -0.75 -59.76 25.98
CA ILE A 15 -0.47 -58.51 26.68
C ILE A 15 0.82 -57.88 26.14
N LYS A 16 1.89 -58.67 25.98
CA LYS A 16 3.16 -58.19 25.44
C LYS A 16 2.97 -57.59 24.03
N ALA A 17 2.22 -58.27 23.16
CA ALA A 17 1.94 -57.76 21.81
C ALA A 17 1.18 -56.42 21.84
N VAL A 18 0.20 -56.26 22.73
CA VAL A 18 -0.51 -54.99 22.93
C VAL A 18 0.43 -53.90 23.43
N VAL A 19 1.28 -54.20 24.41
CA VAL A 19 2.26 -53.25 24.97
C VAL A 19 3.27 -52.82 23.90
N ASP A 20 3.78 -53.76 23.10
CA ASP A 20 4.71 -53.48 22.00
C ASP A 20 4.04 -52.57 20.92
N GLY A 21 2.75 -52.80 20.65
CA GLY A 21 1.94 -51.96 19.77
C GLY A 21 1.79 -50.53 20.32
N ILE A 22 1.41 -50.38 21.60
CA ILE A 22 1.29 -49.09 22.27
C ILE A 22 2.62 -48.33 22.25
N LYS A 23 3.74 -49.03 22.49
CA LYS A 23 5.07 -48.43 22.43
C LYS A 23 5.38 -47.87 21.05
N THR A 24 5.08 -48.63 20.00
CA THR A 24 5.30 -48.21 18.60
C THR A 24 4.47 -46.96 18.26
N THR A 25 3.20 -46.93 18.67
CA THR A 25 2.35 -45.74 18.49
C THR A 25 2.91 -44.54 19.26
N THR A 26 3.34 -44.76 20.51
CA THR A 26 3.92 -43.72 21.36
C THR A 26 5.18 -43.10 20.73
N ASP A 27 6.09 -43.93 20.23
CA ASP A 27 7.33 -43.48 19.57
C ASP A 27 7.03 -42.69 18.27
N THR A 28 5.99 -43.11 17.54
CA THR A 28 5.51 -42.39 16.34
C THR A 28 4.90 -41.04 16.68
N THR A 29 4.07 -40.97 17.73
CA THR A 29 3.50 -39.72 18.24
C THR A 29 4.59 -38.78 18.71
N LYS A 30 5.58 -39.27 19.46
CA LYS A 30 6.75 -38.49 19.91
C LYS A 30 7.46 -37.83 18.73
N THR A 31 7.74 -38.60 17.68
CA THR A 31 8.39 -38.09 16.46
C THR A 31 7.55 -37.00 15.78
N SER A 32 6.23 -37.19 15.72
CA SER A 32 5.32 -36.20 15.13
C SER A 32 5.30 -34.89 15.95
N VAL A 33 5.30 -34.99 17.28
CA VAL A 33 5.40 -33.84 18.19
C VAL A 33 6.71 -33.09 18.00
N ASP A 34 7.83 -33.81 17.88
CA ASP A 34 9.14 -33.18 17.69
C ASP A 34 9.21 -32.43 16.35
N ASN A 35 8.61 -32.98 15.29
CA ASN A 35 8.49 -32.30 14.00
C ASN A 35 7.61 -31.04 14.08
N ILE A 36 6.49 -31.10 14.79
CA ILE A 36 5.63 -29.93 15.03
C ILE A 36 6.39 -28.84 15.78
N GLN A 37 7.17 -29.20 16.80
CA GLN A 37 7.99 -28.25 17.54
C GLN A 37 9.02 -27.57 16.63
N SER A 38 9.71 -28.34 15.78
CA SER A 38 10.68 -27.79 14.82
C SER A 38 10.04 -26.83 13.82
N ASN A 39 8.88 -27.21 13.27
CA ASN A 39 8.11 -26.35 12.37
C ASN A 39 7.66 -25.06 13.05
N THR A 40 7.21 -25.15 14.31
CA THR A 40 6.79 -24.00 15.11
C THR A 40 7.95 -23.03 15.36
N ASN A 41 9.13 -23.55 15.69
CA ASN A 41 10.33 -22.74 15.87
C ASN A 41 10.72 -22.01 14.56
N THR A 42 10.63 -22.71 13.43
CA THR A 42 10.89 -22.13 12.11
C THR A 42 9.89 -21.02 11.77
N MET A 43 8.60 -21.25 12.00
CA MET A 43 7.56 -20.23 11.79
C MET A 43 7.82 -19.00 12.65
N ASN A 44 8.21 -19.17 13.91
CA ASN A 44 8.51 -18.04 14.80
C ASN A 44 9.69 -17.20 14.28
N SER A 45 10.73 -17.85 13.77
CA SER A 45 11.88 -17.17 13.13
C SER A 45 11.45 -16.38 11.88
N ASN A 46 10.62 -16.99 11.03
CA ASN A 46 10.09 -16.32 9.83
C ASN A 46 9.23 -15.10 10.19
N ILE A 47 8.38 -15.22 11.23
CA ILE A 47 7.57 -14.10 11.73
C ILE A 47 8.45 -12.96 12.24
N ASN A 48 9.50 -13.27 13.01
CA ASN A 48 10.44 -12.24 13.48
C ASN A 48 11.13 -11.51 12.32
N THR A 49 11.50 -12.24 11.27
CA THR A 49 12.09 -11.66 10.05
C THR A 49 11.09 -10.76 9.32
N LEU A 50 9.84 -11.22 9.16
CA LEU A 50 8.77 -10.41 8.56
C LEU A 50 8.51 -9.14 9.35
N ASN A 51 8.45 -9.22 10.68
CA ASN A 51 8.27 -8.05 11.55
C ASN A 51 9.41 -7.03 11.38
N ALA A 52 10.66 -7.49 11.30
CA ALA A 52 11.81 -6.62 11.05
C ALA A 52 11.75 -5.96 9.66
N ASN A 53 11.37 -6.71 8.63
CA ASN A 53 11.22 -6.19 7.27
C ASN A 53 10.09 -5.16 7.18
N VAL A 54 8.93 -5.44 7.79
CA VAL A 54 7.81 -4.50 7.88
C VAL A 54 8.22 -3.25 8.64
N GLY A 55 8.93 -3.39 9.76
CA GLY A 55 9.49 -2.26 10.51
C GLY A 55 10.41 -1.38 9.66
N THR A 56 11.31 -1.98 8.89
CA THR A 56 12.19 -1.28 7.95
C THR A 56 11.40 -0.55 6.88
N LEU A 57 10.42 -1.21 6.27
CA LEU A 57 9.57 -0.62 5.25
C LEU A 57 8.78 0.57 5.80
N LEU A 58 8.22 0.45 7.00
CA LEU A 58 7.45 1.52 7.66
C LEU A 58 8.33 2.71 8.05
N ASN A 59 9.51 2.47 8.61
CA ASN A 59 10.46 3.52 8.99
C ASN A 59 11.08 4.21 7.77
N GLY A 60 11.23 3.49 6.65
CA GLY A 60 11.72 4.03 5.39
C GLY A 60 10.66 4.77 4.56
N ARG A 61 9.41 4.85 5.01
CA ARG A 61 8.36 5.55 4.25
C ARG A 61 8.59 7.04 4.30
N VAL A 62 8.88 7.62 3.14
CA VAL A 62 8.97 9.07 2.97
C VAL A 62 7.61 9.62 2.52
N VAL A 63 6.92 8.92 1.62
CA VAL A 63 5.61 9.30 1.08
C VAL A 63 4.48 8.63 1.85
N LYS A 64 3.54 9.46 2.34
CA LYS A 64 2.32 9.06 3.03
C LYS A 64 1.17 8.81 2.05
N SER A 65 0.94 9.73 1.11
CA SER A 65 -0.13 9.61 0.12
C SER A 65 0.24 10.30 -1.20
N VAL A 66 -0.34 9.82 -2.30
CA VAL A 66 -0.28 10.47 -3.62
C VAL A 66 -1.68 10.55 -4.18
N GLN A 67 -2.12 11.76 -4.50
CA GLN A 67 -3.37 12.05 -5.18
C GLN A 67 -3.07 12.61 -6.56
N ARG A 68 -3.85 12.26 -7.57
CA ARG A 68 -3.63 12.70 -8.94
C ARG A 68 -4.94 12.86 -9.70
N GLY A 69 -4.93 13.69 -10.71
CA GLY A 69 -6.08 13.86 -11.58
C GLY A 69 -5.80 14.77 -12.75
N THR A 70 -6.84 14.96 -13.56
CA THR A 70 -6.84 15.88 -14.69
C THR A 70 -8.01 16.84 -14.58
N ARG A 71 -7.85 18.06 -15.10
CA ARG A 71 -8.92 19.04 -15.25
C ARG A 71 -8.80 19.78 -16.55
N ILE A 72 -9.92 20.30 -17.03
CA ILE A 72 -9.95 21.22 -18.16
C ILE A 72 -10.33 22.57 -17.60
N MET A 73 -9.50 23.57 -17.86
CA MET A 73 -9.78 24.94 -17.51
C MET A 73 -9.99 25.73 -18.79
N THR A 74 -11.16 26.36 -18.92
CA THR A 74 -11.52 27.15 -20.09
C THR A 74 -11.79 28.59 -19.68
N SER A 75 -11.15 29.53 -20.39
CA SER A 75 -11.35 30.96 -20.21
C SER A 75 -11.72 31.63 -21.51
N HIS A 76 -12.64 32.59 -21.40
CA HIS A 76 -12.97 33.53 -22.47
C HIS A 76 -12.43 34.89 -22.01
N ASN A 77 -11.40 35.40 -22.69
CA ASN A 77 -10.74 36.67 -22.36
C ASN A 77 -9.97 36.66 -21.01
N LEU A 78 -8.67 36.38 -21.05
CA LEU A 78 -7.76 36.31 -19.89
C LEU A 78 -7.30 37.67 -19.33
N SER A 79 -8.09 38.72 -19.49
CA SER A 79 -7.73 40.07 -19.00
C SER A 79 -7.77 40.17 -17.47
N ALA A 80 -8.30 39.14 -16.80
CA ALA A 80 -8.18 38.87 -15.38
C ALA A 80 -7.67 37.42 -15.14
N PRO A 81 -7.04 37.13 -13.99
CA PRO A 81 -6.66 35.78 -13.62
C PRO A 81 -7.87 34.86 -13.56
N VAL A 82 -7.73 33.67 -14.15
CA VAL A 82 -8.73 32.60 -14.07
C VAL A 82 -8.24 31.55 -13.11
N GLU A 83 -9.13 31.14 -12.22
CA GLU A 83 -8.84 30.19 -11.15
C GLU A 83 -9.76 28.98 -11.28
N GLU A 84 -9.18 27.79 -11.16
CA GLU A 84 -9.91 26.52 -11.15
C GLU A 84 -9.57 25.76 -9.88
N TRP A 85 -10.58 25.15 -9.27
CA TRP A 85 -10.46 24.51 -7.98
C TRP A 85 -10.70 23.00 -8.07
N VAL A 86 -9.90 22.24 -7.35
CA VAL A 86 -10.08 20.79 -7.23
C VAL A 86 -10.12 20.38 -5.77
N THR A 87 -11.22 19.74 -5.39
CA THR A 87 -11.32 19.04 -4.11
C THR A 87 -10.42 17.82 -4.13
N ILE A 88 -9.54 17.74 -3.14
CA ILE A 88 -8.68 16.58 -2.87
C ILE A 88 -9.00 16.01 -1.49
N SER A 89 -8.56 14.78 -1.22
CA SER A 89 -8.56 14.25 0.14
C SER A 89 -7.65 15.09 1.02
N PRO A 90 -7.93 15.22 2.33
CA PRO A 90 -7.13 16.02 3.24
C PRO A 90 -5.63 15.66 3.23
N VAL A 91 -4.76 16.66 3.19
CA VAL A 91 -3.29 16.55 3.28
C VAL A 91 -2.71 17.55 4.28
N ALA A 92 -1.57 17.22 4.90
CA ALA A 92 -0.81 18.14 5.72
C ALA A 92 -0.05 19.17 4.83
N MET A 93 -0.44 20.44 4.89
CA MET A 93 0.10 21.48 4.01
C MET A 93 1.61 21.70 4.14
N ASN A 94 2.18 21.56 5.34
CA ASN A 94 3.63 21.70 5.58
C ASN A 94 4.45 20.46 5.20
N LYS A 95 3.78 19.38 4.76
CA LYS A 95 4.39 18.12 4.35
C LYS A 95 3.91 17.69 2.97
N SER A 96 3.41 18.62 2.16
CA SER A 96 2.84 18.29 0.87
C SER A 96 3.48 19.11 -0.24
N LEU A 97 3.68 18.46 -1.38
CA LEU A 97 4.08 19.11 -2.62
C LEU A 97 2.99 18.93 -3.66
N VAL A 98 2.74 19.96 -4.46
CA VAL A 98 1.87 19.91 -5.62
C VAL A 98 2.69 20.09 -6.89
N PHE A 99 2.41 19.24 -7.88
CA PHE A 99 2.91 19.36 -9.24
C PHE A 99 1.72 19.51 -10.17
N ALA A 100 1.82 20.42 -11.13
CA ALA A 100 0.84 20.55 -12.18
C ALA A 100 1.54 20.83 -13.51
N THR A 101 1.05 20.19 -14.56
CA THR A 101 1.40 20.51 -15.94
C THR A 101 0.18 21.08 -16.64
N PHE A 102 0.39 22.09 -17.47
CA PHE A 102 -0.65 22.75 -18.25
C PHE A 102 -0.35 22.51 -19.72
N ASP A 103 -1.26 21.81 -20.41
CA ASP A 103 -1.15 21.50 -21.83
C ASP A 103 -2.20 22.29 -22.63
N PHE A 104 -1.77 22.88 -23.75
CA PHE A 104 -2.57 23.78 -24.58
C PHE A 104 -2.71 23.18 -25.99
N PRO A 105 -3.83 22.50 -26.31
CA PRO A 105 -3.95 21.62 -27.48
C PRO A 105 -3.97 22.30 -28.86
N ARG A 106 -3.84 23.63 -28.97
CA ARG A 106 -3.82 24.35 -30.26
C ARG A 106 -2.76 25.44 -30.29
N GLY A 107 -1.50 25.08 -30.57
CA GLY A 107 -0.44 25.92 -31.18
C GLY A 107 -0.35 27.39 -30.74
N GLY A 108 -0.79 27.71 -29.54
CA GLY A 108 -1.26 29.03 -29.19
C GLY A 108 -0.81 29.32 -27.78
N ALA A 109 0.19 30.19 -27.71
CA ALA A 109 0.42 31.05 -26.57
C ALA A 109 1.04 30.44 -25.30
N SER A 110 1.77 29.31 -25.34
CA SER A 110 2.65 28.96 -24.19
C SER A 110 3.55 30.15 -23.80
N ASP A 111 4.00 30.91 -24.80
CA ASP A 111 4.91 32.05 -24.65
C ASP A 111 4.19 33.36 -24.26
N GLN A 112 2.86 33.38 -24.17
CA GLN A 112 2.10 34.59 -23.84
C GLN A 112 1.49 34.54 -22.43
N PHE A 113 1.49 33.38 -21.76
CA PHE A 113 1.06 33.28 -20.37
C PHE A 113 2.08 33.92 -19.44
N TYR A 114 1.59 34.83 -18.60
CA TYR A 114 2.39 35.49 -17.57
C TYR A 114 2.42 34.67 -16.28
N GLU A 115 1.34 33.93 -16.01
CA GLU A 115 1.25 33.09 -14.83
C GLU A 115 0.56 31.77 -15.16
N LEU A 116 1.25 30.67 -14.84
CA LEU A 116 0.70 29.34 -14.69
C LEU A 116 1.15 28.84 -13.33
N SER A 117 0.21 28.73 -12.39
CA SER A 117 0.54 28.36 -11.02
C SER A 117 -0.42 27.32 -10.46
N SER A 118 0.10 26.49 -9.56
CA SER A 118 -0.66 25.51 -8.81
C SER A 118 -0.27 25.58 -7.35
N SER A 119 -1.25 25.60 -6.46
CA SER A 119 -1.02 25.69 -5.02
C SER A 119 -2.02 24.84 -4.25
N ILE A 120 -1.59 24.39 -3.07
CA ILE A 120 -2.47 23.82 -2.05
C ILE A 120 -2.93 25.00 -1.20
N GLU A 121 -4.20 25.38 -1.31
CA GLU A 121 -4.75 26.57 -0.64
C GLU A 121 -5.43 26.21 0.68
N ALA A 122 -5.92 24.98 0.79
CA ALA A 122 -6.46 24.42 2.02
C ALA A 122 -6.10 22.94 2.12
N THR A 123 -6.31 22.34 3.29
CA THR A 123 -6.00 20.91 3.52
C THR A 123 -6.64 19.98 2.50
N ASN A 124 -7.76 20.37 1.88
CA ASN A 124 -8.54 19.56 0.94
C ASN A 124 -8.78 20.26 -0.41
N ALA A 125 -8.04 21.32 -0.75
CA ALA A 125 -8.29 22.09 -1.96
C ALA A 125 -7.00 22.48 -2.70
N LEU A 126 -6.98 22.20 -3.99
CA LEU A 126 -6.02 22.73 -4.94
C LEU A 126 -6.60 23.90 -5.71
N LYS A 127 -5.77 24.89 -5.97
CA LYS A 127 -6.06 25.99 -6.88
C LYS A 127 -5.08 25.95 -8.04
N PHE A 128 -5.61 26.05 -9.24
CA PHE A 128 -4.86 26.32 -10.45
C PHE A 128 -5.18 27.71 -10.92
N ARG A 129 -4.17 28.45 -11.35
CA ARG A 129 -4.35 29.81 -11.84
C ARG A 129 -3.66 29.98 -13.18
N MET A 130 -4.33 30.70 -14.07
CA MET A 130 -3.82 31.11 -15.37
C MET A 130 -4.08 32.60 -15.57
N TYR A 131 -3.05 33.32 -16.01
CA TYR A 131 -3.17 34.73 -16.36
C TYR A 131 -2.33 35.06 -17.60
N MET A 132 -2.88 35.94 -18.45
CA MET A 132 -2.26 36.36 -19.69
C MET A 132 -2.38 37.88 -19.83
N TRP A 133 -1.27 38.56 -20.10
CA TRP A 133 -1.29 40.00 -20.35
C TRP A 133 -1.78 40.27 -21.77
N ASN A 134 -2.74 41.18 -21.95
CA ASN A 134 -3.30 41.57 -23.24
C ASN A 134 -3.79 40.40 -24.12
N PRO A 135 -4.81 39.65 -23.67
CA PRO A 135 -5.37 38.59 -24.49
C PRO A 135 -5.97 39.14 -25.80
N PRO A 136 -5.71 38.48 -26.94
CA PRO A 136 -6.49 38.64 -28.15
C PRO A 136 -7.99 38.59 -27.86
N SER A 137 -8.69 39.68 -28.17
CA SER A 137 -10.13 39.79 -27.95
C SER A 137 -10.87 38.69 -28.70
N GLY A 138 -11.85 38.06 -28.03
CA GLY A 138 -12.69 37.02 -28.64
C GLY A 138 -12.04 35.63 -28.74
N THR A 139 -10.87 35.41 -28.11
CA THR A 139 -10.22 34.10 -28.09
C THR A 139 -10.58 33.31 -26.84
N THR A 140 -10.96 32.05 -27.04
CA THR A 140 -11.13 31.05 -25.97
C THR A 140 -9.82 30.30 -25.75
N TYR A 141 -9.38 30.22 -24.51
CA TYR A 141 -8.21 29.48 -24.10
C TYR A 141 -8.64 28.27 -23.29
N THR A 142 -8.12 27.10 -23.65
CA THR A 142 -8.38 25.86 -22.94
C THR A 142 -7.05 25.23 -22.55
N ALA A 143 -6.86 24.99 -21.26
CA ALA A 143 -5.74 24.27 -20.70
C ALA A 143 -6.21 22.91 -20.17
N GLN A 144 -5.53 21.83 -20.55
CA GLN A 144 -5.63 20.56 -19.86
C GLN A 144 -4.58 20.52 -18.76
N ILE A 145 -5.05 20.45 -17.51
CA ILE A 145 -4.22 20.42 -16.33
C ILE A 145 -4.08 18.96 -15.90
N SER A 146 -2.85 18.47 -15.77
CA SER A 146 -2.57 17.20 -15.09
C SER A 146 -1.85 17.50 -13.79
N TRP A 147 -2.36 16.99 -12.67
CA TRP A 147 -1.84 17.36 -11.35
C TRP A 147 -1.57 16.15 -10.46
N GLN A 148 -0.63 16.34 -9.53
CA GLN A 148 -0.29 15.39 -8.49
C GLN A 148 -0.04 16.12 -7.17
N VAL A 149 -0.52 15.56 -6.06
CA VAL A 149 -0.21 15.99 -4.69
C VAL A 149 0.44 14.84 -3.98
N ILE A 150 1.63 15.08 -3.44
CA ILE A 150 2.41 14.10 -2.68
C ILE A 150 2.50 14.59 -1.25
N GLU A 151 1.93 13.85 -0.31
CA GLU A 151 2.07 14.09 1.13
C GLU A 151 3.16 13.18 1.69
N PHE A 152 4.03 13.75 2.53
CA PHE A 152 5.12 13.07 3.22
C PHE A 152 4.78 12.81 4.70
N TYR A 153 5.47 11.86 5.32
CA TYR A 153 5.23 11.47 6.73
C TYR A 153 5.59 12.53 7.76
#